data_AF-V4SG41-F1
#
_entry.id   AF-V4SG41-F1
#
_cell.length_a   1.000
_cell.length_b   1.000
_cell.length_c   1.000
_cell.angle_alpha   90.00
_cell.angle_beta   90.00
_cell.angle_gamma   90.00
#
_symmetry.space_group_name_H-M   'P 1'
#
loop_
_entity.id
_entity.type
_entity.pdbx_description
1 polymer ?
#
loop_
_entity_poly.entity_id
_entity_poly.type
_entity_poly.pdbx_seq_one_letter_code
_entity_poly.pdbx_strand_id
1 'polypeptide(L)'
;SLIILYLISRAIKRSNCFHKEGHDAGCHTSNNMYMIIFAIAEIILSQIPNFHELSGLSILAAVMSFAYSSIGLGLAIAKITAFGDKAPGNFLTGFGFYEPFWLVDFANMCIVVHLVGAYQVFCQPIFTTVENWCCHKWPESGFVTKGHPITFPSCGVCYVNMFRVIWRTVYVILTAVIAMLFPFFNSVIGLLGAIAFWPLTVYFPVEMYISRAKIRKFSVTWMWLQVLSWTCFIVTLLAAAGSIQGLVKDLQTYKPFSSAS
;
A
#
# COMPACT_ATOMS: atom_id res chain seq x y z
N SER A 1 4.81 -6.94 5.37
CA SER A 1 4.18 -6.04 6.36
C SER A 1 4.93 -5.95 7.68
N LEU A 2 5.15 -7.06 8.40
CA LEU A 2 5.98 -7.07 9.62
C LEU A 2 7.44 -6.64 9.36
N ILE A 3 8.01 -7.00 8.20
CA ILE A 3 9.38 -6.59 7.81
C ILE A 3 9.45 -5.09 7.52
N ILE A 4 8.44 -4.50 6.87
CA ILE A 4 8.41 -3.05 6.60
C ILE A 4 8.24 -2.28 7.93
N LEU A 5 7.39 -2.76 8.83
CA LEU A 5 7.22 -2.21 10.18
C LEU A 5 8.52 -2.30 11.00
N TYR A 6 9.22 -3.44 10.92
CA TYR A 6 10.47 -3.73 11.60
C TYR A 6 11.62 -2.84 11.08
N LEU A 7 11.76 -2.69 9.76
CA LEU A 7 12.78 -1.86 9.14
C LEU A 7 12.59 -0.38 9.46
N ILE A 8 11.35 0.11 9.45
CA ILE A 8 11.03 1.52 9.73
C ILE A 8 11.13 1.83 11.24
N SER A 9 10.63 0.92 12.09
CA SER A 9 10.82 1.01 13.55
C SER A 9 12.28 1.03 13.96
N ARG A 10 13.11 0.21 13.30
CA ARG A 10 14.57 0.20 13.49
C ARG A 10 15.21 1.49 12.98
N ALA A 11 14.74 2.03 11.85
CA ALA A 11 15.24 3.28 11.28
C ALA A 11 14.96 4.49 12.18
N ILE A 12 13.72 4.65 12.68
CA ILE A 12 13.30 5.75 13.57
C ILE A 12 14.12 5.76 14.86
N LYS A 13 14.38 4.60 15.43
CA LYS A 13 15.10 4.49 16.70
C LYS A 13 16.60 4.60 16.59
N ARG A 14 17.13 4.19 15.45
CA ARG A 14 18.50 4.46 15.08
C ARG A 14 18.71 5.96 14.84
N SER A 15 17.77 6.63 14.16
CA SER A 15 17.75 8.09 13.98
C SER A 15 17.76 8.84 15.31
N ASN A 16 16.86 8.48 16.24
CA ASN A 16 16.78 9.09 17.58
C ASN A 16 18.03 8.86 18.45
N CYS A 17 18.75 7.76 18.26
CA CYS A 17 19.96 7.49 19.01
C CYS A 17 21.17 8.27 18.45
N PHE A 18 21.27 8.41 17.14
CA PHE A 18 22.25 9.31 16.51
C PHE A 18 22.01 10.79 16.86
N HIS A 19 20.76 11.20 17.05
CA HIS A 19 20.40 12.54 17.52
C HIS A 19 20.91 12.84 18.95
N LYS A 20 21.03 11.82 19.80
CA LYS A 20 21.44 11.98 21.22
C LYS A 20 22.92 11.77 21.46
N GLU A 21 23.51 10.77 20.83
CA GLU A 21 24.86 10.27 21.16
C GLU A 21 25.89 10.63 20.07
N GLY A 22 25.47 11.29 18.98
CA GLY A 22 26.30 11.59 17.82
C GLY A 22 26.43 10.40 16.85
N HIS A 23 26.96 10.66 15.65
CA HIS A 23 26.99 9.69 14.55
C HIS A 23 27.90 8.46 14.79
N ASP A 24 28.81 8.51 15.77
CA ASP A 24 29.78 7.45 16.08
C ASP A 24 29.31 6.44 17.16
N ALA A 25 28.07 6.57 17.67
CA ALA A 25 27.56 5.75 18.77
C ALA A 25 26.93 4.41 18.36
N GLY A 26 27.19 3.36 19.14
CA GLY A 26 26.61 2.01 18.97
C GLY A 26 25.19 1.90 19.53
N CYS A 27 24.18 2.09 18.68
CA CYS A 27 22.77 2.22 19.10
C CYS A 27 21.91 0.96 18.90
N HIS A 28 21.35 0.39 19.98
CA HIS A 28 20.44 -0.77 19.98
C HIS A 28 19.12 -0.47 20.71
N THR A 29 17.94 -0.94 20.25
CA THR A 29 16.64 -0.35 20.65
C THR A 29 15.45 -1.34 20.77
N SER A 30 14.54 -1.17 21.78
CA SER A 30 13.36 -2.04 22.12
C SER A 30 11.94 -1.37 22.14
N ASN A 31 10.96 -1.89 21.39
CA ASN A 31 9.92 -1.13 20.64
C ASN A 31 8.46 -1.11 21.17
N ASN A 32 8.22 -1.34 22.45
CA ASN A 32 6.91 -1.83 22.91
C ASN A 32 5.81 -0.77 23.14
N MET A 33 6.14 0.50 23.42
CA MET A 33 5.15 1.52 23.84
C MET A 33 4.29 2.09 22.68
N TYR A 34 4.90 2.35 21.52
CA TYR A 34 4.19 2.92 20.36
C TYR A 34 3.21 1.94 19.70
N MET A 35 3.49 0.64 19.82
CA MET A 35 2.58 -0.44 19.36
C MET A 35 1.25 -0.43 20.12
N ILE A 36 1.27 -0.03 21.40
CA ILE A 36 0.09 -0.07 22.29
C ILE A 36 -0.86 1.09 21.97
N ILE A 37 -0.34 2.31 21.77
CA ILE A 37 -1.15 3.50 21.45
C ILE A 37 -1.83 3.32 20.08
N PHE A 38 -1.11 2.77 19.10
CA PHE A 38 -1.65 2.45 17.79
C PHE A 38 -2.77 1.39 17.85
N ALA A 39 -2.57 0.32 18.64
CA ALA A 39 -3.58 -0.71 18.85
C ALA A 39 -4.89 -0.16 19.46
N ILE A 40 -4.80 0.82 20.37
CA ILE A 40 -5.98 1.46 20.98
C ILE A 40 -6.80 2.26 19.95
N ALA A 41 -6.12 3.00 19.06
CA ALA A 41 -6.80 3.75 18.01
C ALA A 41 -7.49 2.83 16.98
N GLU A 42 -6.85 1.71 16.62
CA GLU A 42 -7.41 0.66 15.75
C GLU A 42 -8.67 0.02 16.36
N ILE A 43 -8.66 -0.22 17.67
CA ILE A 43 -9.81 -0.78 18.39
C ILE A 43 -11.01 0.17 18.31
N ILE A 44 -10.80 1.48 18.44
CA ILE A 44 -11.88 2.49 18.38
C ILE A 44 -12.47 2.58 16.96
N LEU A 45 -11.62 2.57 15.93
CA LEU A 45 -12.07 2.68 14.54
C LEU A 45 -12.79 1.43 14.04
N SER A 46 -12.49 0.26 14.61
CA SER A 46 -13.16 -1.00 14.28
C SER A 46 -14.63 -1.09 14.75
N GLN A 47 -15.11 -0.13 15.57
CA GLN A 47 -16.46 -0.16 16.16
C GLN A 47 -17.55 0.49 15.32
N ILE A 48 -17.26 1.06 14.14
CA ILE A 48 -18.25 1.82 13.35
C ILE A 48 -19.06 0.86 12.45
N PRO A 49 -20.38 0.70 12.66
CA PRO A 49 -21.22 -0.10 11.79
C PRO A 49 -21.67 0.71 10.56
N ASN A 50 -21.52 0.11 9.38
CA ASN A 50 -22.15 0.42 8.08
C ASN A 50 -22.55 1.89 7.77
N PHE A 51 -21.89 2.46 6.76
CA PHE A 51 -22.26 3.74 6.15
C PHE A 51 -23.48 3.59 5.21
N HIS A 52 -24.69 3.77 5.75
CA HIS A 52 -25.83 4.18 4.93
C HIS A 52 -25.92 5.72 4.99
N GLU A 53 -25.40 6.35 3.93
CA GLU A 53 -25.60 7.72 3.41
C GLU A 53 -24.36 8.07 2.56
N LEU A 54 -24.31 7.55 1.33
CA LEU A 54 -23.11 7.50 0.46
C LEU A 54 -22.68 8.85 -0.14
N SER A 55 -23.48 9.92 -0.02
CA SER A 55 -23.14 11.22 -0.64
C SER A 55 -22.01 11.95 0.08
N GLY A 56 -22.01 11.95 1.42
CA GLY A 56 -20.97 12.61 2.23
C GLY A 56 -19.61 11.95 2.11
N LEU A 57 -19.58 10.61 2.01
CA LEU A 57 -18.34 9.84 1.86
C LEU A 57 -17.72 10.03 0.46
N SER A 58 -18.55 10.15 -0.58
CA SER A 58 -18.08 10.44 -1.94
C SER A 58 -17.50 11.86 -2.05
N ILE A 59 -18.11 12.84 -1.39
CA ILE A 59 -17.59 14.22 -1.35
C ILE A 59 -16.25 14.24 -0.61
N LEU A 60 -16.14 13.59 0.55
CA LEU A 60 -14.89 13.47 1.29
C LEU A 60 -13.81 12.78 0.45
N ALA A 61 -14.14 11.67 -0.22
CA ALA A 61 -13.22 10.97 -1.11
C ALA A 61 -12.76 11.84 -2.29
N ALA A 62 -13.66 12.63 -2.87
CA ALA A 62 -13.33 13.55 -3.95
C ALA A 62 -12.40 14.68 -3.48
N VAL A 63 -12.68 15.28 -2.32
CA VAL A 63 -11.83 16.31 -1.70
C VAL A 63 -10.44 15.76 -1.39
N MET A 64 -10.35 14.58 -0.78
CA MET A 64 -9.07 13.92 -0.50
C MET A 64 -8.31 13.59 -1.79
N SER A 65 -8.99 13.09 -2.82
CA SER A 65 -8.37 12.78 -4.11
C SER A 65 -7.80 14.03 -4.79
N PHE A 66 -8.54 15.13 -4.78
CA PHE A 66 -8.09 16.40 -5.34
C PHE A 66 -6.92 17.01 -4.54
N ALA A 67 -6.97 16.94 -3.21
CA ALA A 67 -5.88 17.36 -2.34
C ALA A 67 -4.61 16.54 -2.61
N TYR A 68 -4.70 15.21 -2.64
CA TYR A 68 -3.54 14.36 -2.93
C TYR A 68 -2.98 14.60 -4.33
N SER A 69 -3.85 14.73 -5.34
CA SER A 69 -3.41 14.98 -6.72
C SER A 69 -2.74 16.33 -6.88
N SER A 70 -3.27 17.38 -6.25
CA SER A 70 -2.69 18.74 -6.34
C SER A 70 -1.35 18.82 -5.61
N ILE A 71 -1.25 18.24 -4.41
CA ILE A 71 0.02 18.14 -3.66
C ILE A 71 1.03 17.31 -4.46
N GLY A 72 0.63 16.15 -4.97
CA GLY A 72 1.50 15.28 -5.76
C GLY A 72 2.01 15.94 -7.04
N LEU A 73 1.13 16.64 -7.77
CA LEU A 73 1.50 17.40 -8.97
C LEU A 73 2.45 18.55 -8.64
N GLY A 74 2.15 19.34 -7.60
CA GLY A 74 2.99 20.45 -7.18
C GLY A 74 4.40 19.98 -6.78
N LEU A 75 4.49 18.90 -6.00
CA LEU A 75 5.76 18.29 -5.63
C LEU A 75 6.49 17.70 -6.83
N ALA A 76 5.79 17.08 -7.78
CA ALA A 76 6.39 16.54 -8.99
C ALA A 76 7.00 17.64 -9.87
N ILE A 77 6.27 18.73 -10.10
CA ILE A 77 6.76 19.90 -10.85
C ILE A 77 7.98 20.49 -10.15
N ALA A 78 7.87 20.77 -8.84
CA ALA A 78 8.97 21.32 -8.05
C ALA A 78 10.22 20.43 -8.11
N LYS A 79 10.05 19.10 -8.05
CA LYS A 79 11.14 18.13 -8.16
C LYS A 79 11.83 18.20 -9.52
N ILE A 80 11.06 18.18 -10.61
CA ILE A 80 11.60 18.23 -11.97
C ILE A 80 12.33 19.55 -12.21
N THR A 81 11.78 20.68 -11.74
CA THR A 81 12.43 21.99 -11.87
C THR A 81 13.71 22.10 -11.06
N ALA A 82 13.81 21.45 -9.91
CA ALA A 82 14.97 21.56 -9.02
C ALA A 82 16.10 20.58 -9.37
N PHE A 83 15.79 19.36 -9.83
CA PHE A 83 16.77 18.28 -10.00
C PHE A 83 16.89 17.74 -11.43
N GLY A 84 15.98 18.12 -12.34
CA GLY A 84 15.95 17.64 -13.73
C GLY A 84 16.01 16.11 -13.80
N ASP A 85 16.87 15.59 -14.69
CA ASP A 85 17.06 14.15 -14.92
C ASP A 85 17.68 13.39 -13.73
N LYS A 86 18.19 14.10 -12.72
CA LYS A 86 18.75 13.50 -11.48
C LYS A 86 17.72 13.42 -10.36
N ALA A 87 16.45 13.70 -10.65
CA ALA A 87 15.39 13.67 -9.66
C ALA A 87 15.26 12.28 -8.99
N PRO A 88 15.30 12.21 -7.65
CA PRO A 88 15.24 10.95 -6.94
C PRO A 88 13.85 10.30 -7.04
N GLY A 89 13.81 8.96 -7.06
CA GLY A 89 12.58 8.19 -7.22
C GLY A 89 11.66 8.22 -5.99
N ASN A 90 12.22 8.30 -4.79
CA ASN A 90 11.46 8.43 -3.54
C ASN A 90 11.63 9.84 -2.98
N PHE A 91 10.51 10.52 -2.73
CA PHE A 91 10.50 11.86 -2.15
C PHE A 91 11.18 11.87 -0.76
N LEU A 92 10.97 10.85 0.08
CA LEU A 92 11.45 10.89 1.47
C LEU A 92 12.95 10.68 1.63
N THR A 93 13.58 9.89 0.76
CA THR A 93 15.02 9.64 0.80
C THR A 93 15.79 10.53 -0.18
N GLY A 94 15.10 11.13 -1.13
CA GLY A 94 15.67 11.78 -2.29
C GLY A 94 16.06 13.24 -2.10
N PHE A 95 15.27 14.01 -1.37
CA PHE A 95 15.53 15.44 -1.19
C PHE A 95 16.57 15.74 -0.12
N GLY A 96 17.09 14.72 0.58
CA GLY A 96 18.04 14.96 1.67
C GLY A 96 17.51 15.92 2.73
N PHE A 97 16.18 15.95 2.94
CA PHE A 97 15.55 16.71 4.04
C PHE A 97 15.92 16.06 5.36
N TYR A 98 17.19 16.19 5.74
CA TYR A 98 17.63 15.93 7.09
C TYR A 98 17.19 17.08 8.01
N GLU A 99 16.61 18.18 7.51
CA GLU A 99 15.97 19.18 8.37
C GLU A 99 14.56 19.56 7.87
N PRO A 100 13.51 19.53 8.73
CA PRO A 100 13.48 19.03 10.12
C PRO A 100 13.23 17.51 10.18
N PHE A 101 14.11 16.76 10.86
CA PHE A 101 14.03 15.30 11.05
C PHE A 101 12.65 14.81 11.56
N TRP A 102 12.02 15.58 12.46
CA TRP A 102 10.69 15.24 13.01
C TRP A 102 9.61 15.13 11.93
N LEU A 103 9.67 15.95 10.87
CA LEU A 103 8.69 15.92 9.79
C LEU A 103 8.83 14.66 8.94
N VAL A 104 10.07 14.21 8.71
CA VAL A 104 10.35 12.97 8.00
C VAL A 104 9.92 11.75 8.83
N ASP A 105 10.19 11.76 10.13
CA ASP A 105 9.75 10.70 11.04
C ASP A 105 8.22 10.64 11.16
N PHE A 106 7.55 11.80 11.23
CA PHE A 106 6.10 11.89 11.21
C PHE A 106 5.52 11.37 9.90
N ALA A 107 6.06 11.79 8.75
CA ALA A 107 5.62 11.30 7.44
C ALA A 107 5.81 9.78 7.29
N ASN A 108 6.95 9.25 7.72
CA ASN A 108 7.21 7.81 7.74
C ASN A 108 6.24 7.07 8.67
N MET A 109 5.90 7.64 9.83
CA MET A 109 4.89 7.06 10.74
C MET A 109 3.51 7.01 10.09
N CYS A 110 3.07 8.10 9.44
CA CYS A 110 1.82 8.13 8.70
C CYS A 110 1.78 7.09 7.59
N ILE A 111 2.89 6.92 6.85
CA ILE A 111 3.01 5.88 5.82
C ILE A 111 2.88 4.49 6.42
N VAL A 112 3.51 4.23 7.58
CA VAL A 112 3.39 2.95 8.26
C VAL A 112 1.95 2.67 8.65
N VAL A 113 1.28 3.62 9.30
CA VAL A 113 -0.13 3.49 9.70
C VAL A 113 -1.00 3.18 8.49
N HIS A 114 -0.84 3.96 7.42
CA HIS A 114 -1.60 3.78 6.20
C HIS A 114 -1.33 2.42 5.53
N LEU A 115 -0.07 2.01 5.40
CA LEU A 115 0.31 0.75 4.76
C LEU A 115 -0.12 -0.48 5.57
N VAL A 116 -0.13 -0.40 6.91
CA VAL A 116 -0.67 -1.47 7.76
C VAL A 116 -2.16 -1.66 7.50
N GLY A 117 -2.93 -0.58 7.60
CA GLY A 117 -4.37 -0.60 7.32
C GLY A 117 -4.66 -1.12 5.92
N ALA A 118 -3.97 -0.58 4.91
CA ALA A 118 -4.09 -1.03 3.52
C ALA A 118 -3.76 -2.52 3.37
N TYR A 119 -2.65 -2.99 3.94
CA TYR A 119 -2.28 -4.41 3.87
C TYR A 119 -3.34 -5.32 4.51
N GLN A 120 -3.90 -4.93 5.65
CA GLN A 120 -4.98 -5.68 6.28
C GLN A 120 -6.19 -5.77 5.35
N VAL A 121 -6.67 -4.63 4.83
CA VAL A 121 -7.83 -4.61 3.91
C VAL A 121 -7.56 -5.44 2.66
N PHE A 122 -6.36 -5.37 2.07
CA PHE A 122 -6.02 -6.12 0.85
C PHE A 122 -5.85 -7.62 1.08
N CYS A 123 -5.30 -8.04 2.22
CA CYS A 123 -5.06 -9.47 2.48
C CYS A 123 -6.29 -10.22 2.96
N GLN A 124 -7.26 -9.53 3.58
CA GLN A 124 -8.46 -10.16 4.14
C GLN A 124 -9.28 -10.93 3.09
N PRO A 125 -9.56 -10.38 1.88
CA PRO A 125 -10.21 -11.13 0.81
C PRO A 125 -9.43 -12.39 0.41
N ILE A 126 -8.11 -12.28 0.23
CA ILE A 126 -7.25 -13.40 -0.19
C ILE A 126 -7.28 -14.52 0.86
N PHE A 127 -7.10 -14.17 2.13
CA PHE A 127 -7.18 -15.14 3.23
C PHE A 127 -8.55 -15.80 3.29
N THR A 128 -9.63 -15.01 3.23
CA THR A 128 -10.99 -15.53 3.31
C THR A 128 -11.32 -16.45 2.13
N THR A 129 -10.93 -16.09 0.90
CA THR A 129 -11.15 -16.93 -0.29
C THR A 129 -10.41 -18.25 -0.20
N VAL A 130 -9.12 -18.23 0.15
CA VAL A 130 -8.32 -19.46 0.24
C VAL A 130 -8.79 -20.34 1.41
N GLU A 131 -9.08 -19.74 2.57
CA GLU A 131 -9.58 -20.49 3.73
C GLU A 131 -10.94 -21.14 3.44
N ASN A 132 -11.89 -20.41 2.85
CA ASN A 132 -13.20 -20.96 2.51
C ASN A 132 -13.10 -22.05 1.45
N TRP A 133 -12.23 -21.87 0.45
CA TRP A 133 -11.98 -22.87 -0.58
C TRP A 133 -11.41 -24.17 0.02
N CYS A 134 -10.42 -24.06 0.91
CA CYS A 134 -9.85 -25.22 1.59
C CYS A 134 -10.86 -25.93 2.50
N CYS A 135 -11.67 -25.18 3.26
CA CYS A 135 -12.73 -25.74 4.09
C CYS A 135 -13.77 -26.51 3.28
N HIS A 136 -14.17 -25.99 2.11
CA HIS A 136 -15.11 -26.66 1.22
C HIS A 136 -14.47 -27.87 0.51
N LYS A 137 -13.19 -27.81 0.18
CA LYS A 137 -12.48 -28.88 -0.53
C LYS A 137 -12.12 -30.06 0.37
N TRP A 138 -11.81 -29.81 1.65
CA TRP A 138 -11.40 -30.83 2.62
C TRP A 138 -12.18 -30.72 3.96
N PRO A 139 -13.50 -30.94 3.94
CA PRO A 139 -14.35 -30.80 5.13
C PRO A 139 -14.02 -31.80 6.24
N GLU A 140 -13.61 -33.01 5.87
CA GLU A 140 -13.24 -34.10 6.80
C GLU A 140 -11.89 -33.89 7.49
N SER A 141 -11.09 -32.91 7.05
CA SER A 141 -9.74 -32.72 7.58
C SER A 141 -9.74 -31.89 8.86
N GLY A 142 -9.45 -32.52 10.00
CA GLY A 142 -9.34 -31.83 11.29
C GLY A 142 -8.28 -30.71 11.31
N PHE A 143 -7.30 -30.73 10.41
CA PHE A 143 -6.32 -29.64 10.27
C PHE A 143 -6.92 -28.33 9.75
N VAL A 144 -7.92 -28.43 8.86
CA VAL A 144 -8.59 -27.29 8.21
C VAL A 144 -9.85 -26.87 8.99
N THR A 145 -10.64 -27.83 9.48
CA THR A 145 -11.96 -27.52 10.07
C THR A 145 -11.99 -27.44 11.59
N LYS A 146 -11.01 -28.02 12.31
CA LYS A 146 -10.98 -27.99 13.79
C LYS A 146 -10.49 -26.64 14.31
N GLY A 147 -11.43 -25.76 14.64
CA GLY A 147 -11.16 -24.49 15.32
C GLY A 147 -10.91 -24.70 16.82
N HIS A 148 -9.80 -24.18 17.33
CA HIS A 148 -9.50 -24.11 18.75
C HIS A 148 -9.92 -22.73 19.26
N PRO A 149 -10.80 -22.64 20.29
CA PRO A 149 -11.22 -21.37 20.83
C PRO A 149 -10.07 -20.73 21.63
N ILE A 150 -9.67 -19.53 21.25
CA ILE A 150 -8.74 -18.70 22.00
C ILE A 150 -9.54 -17.50 22.53
N THR A 151 -9.63 -17.41 23.85
CA THR A 151 -10.31 -16.30 24.53
C THR A 151 -9.35 -15.13 24.64
N PHE A 152 -9.63 -14.03 23.93
CA PHE A 152 -8.87 -12.80 24.08
C PHE A 152 -9.51 -11.88 25.13
N PRO A 153 -8.72 -11.24 26.03
CA PRO A 153 -9.25 -10.45 27.13
C PRO A 153 -10.14 -9.25 26.73
N SER A 154 -10.11 -8.82 25.46
CA SER A 154 -10.74 -7.58 25.01
C SER A 154 -11.60 -7.69 23.73
N CYS A 155 -11.70 -8.87 23.09
CA CYS A 155 -12.29 -8.99 21.74
C CYS A 155 -13.10 -10.27 21.48
N GLY A 156 -13.48 -11.02 22.53
CA GLY A 156 -14.29 -12.24 22.41
C GLY A 156 -13.49 -13.51 22.10
N VAL A 157 -14.21 -14.58 21.75
CA VAL A 157 -13.64 -15.91 21.47
C VAL A 157 -13.31 -16.02 19.98
N CYS A 158 -12.04 -16.20 19.63
CA CYS A 158 -11.61 -16.46 18.26
C CYS A 158 -11.39 -17.96 18.04
N TYR A 159 -11.98 -18.52 16.99
CA TYR A 159 -11.71 -19.89 16.56
C TYR A 159 -10.54 -19.91 15.58
N VAL A 160 -9.41 -20.52 15.99
CA VAL A 160 -8.19 -20.61 15.17
C VAL A 160 -7.94 -22.07 14.80
N ASN A 161 -7.78 -22.36 13.52
CA ASN A 161 -7.36 -23.68 13.03
C ASN A 161 -5.86 -23.64 12.65
N MET A 162 -5.20 -24.79 12.63
CA MET A 162 -3.77 -24.87 12.34
C MET A 162 -3.45 -24.46 10.90
N PHE A 163 -4.34 -24.78 9.95
CA PHE A 163 -4.24 -24.34 8.57
C PHE A 163 -4.12 -22.81 8.43
N ARG A 164 -5.00 -22.04 9.07
CA ARG A 164 -5.03 -20.57 9.03
C ARG A 164 -3.72 -19.97 9.51
N VAL A 165 -3.16 -20.49 10.60
CA VAL A 165 -1.90 -19.97 11.17
C VAL A 165 -0.74 -20.21 10.21
N ILE A 166 -0.60 -21.44 9.71
CA ILE A 166 0.47 -21.81 8.78
C ILE A 166 0.34 -21.04 7.47
N TRP A 167 -0.84 -21.05 6.85
CA TRP A 167 -1.11 -20.36 5.58
C TRP A 167 -0.79 -18.87 5.65
N ARG A 168 -1.30 -18.16 6.67
CA ARG A 168 -1.06 -16.72 6.83
C ARG A 168 0.42 -16.41 7.09
N THR A 169 1.11 -17.27 7.84
CA THR A 169 2.55 -17.12 8.12
C THR A 169 3.37 -17.31 6.84
N VAL A 170 3.08 -18.36 6.07
CA VAL A 170 3.72 -18.62 4.77
C VAL A 170 3.48 -17.48 3.79
N TYR A 171 2.24 -16.97 3.70
CA TYR A 171 1.92 -15.83 2.84
C TYR A 171 2.72 -14.57 3.21
N VAL A 172 2.84 -14.26 4.51
CA VAL A 172 3.63 -13.12 4.98
C VAL A 172 5.12 -13.30 4.65
N ILE A 173 5.67 -14.50 4.83
CA ILE A 173 7.07 -14.80 4.50
C ILE A 173 7.30 -14.67 2.99
N LEU A 174 6.42 -15.22 2.15
CA LEU A 174 6.54 -15.15 0.69
C LEU A 174 6.51 -13.70 0.20
N THR A 175 5.53 -12.91 0.64
CA THR A 175 5.43 -11.49 0.26
C THR A 175 6.64 -10.67 0.74
N ALA A 176 7.20 -11.01 1.91
CA ALA A 176 8.44 -10.44 2.41
C ALA A 176 9.66 -10.77 1.53
N VAL A 177 9.81 -12.04 1.14
CA VAL A 177 10.90 -12.48 0.27
C VAL A 177 10.80 -11.80 -1.09
N ILE A 178 9.60 -11.74 -1.68
CA ILE A 178 9.35 -11.02 -2.93
C ILE A 178 9.74 -9.53 -2.79
N ALA A 179 9.36 -8.87 -1.69
CA ALA A 179 9.74 -7.48 -1.45
C ALA A 179 11.26 -7.27 -1.31
N MET A 180 12.00 -8.24 -0.77
CA MET A 180 13.47 -8.18 -0.68
C MET A 180 14.16 -8.46 -2.02
N LEU A 181 13.59 -9.33 -2.86
CA LEU A 181 14.11 -9.67 -4.19
C LEU A 181 13.90 -8.54 -5.22
N PHE A 182 12.87 -7.71 -5.03
CA PHE A 182 12.51 -6.63 -5.95
C PHE A 182 12.62 -5.25 -5.27
N PRO A 183 13.85 -4.69 -5.13
CA PRO A 183 14.03 -3.36 -4.54
C PRO A 183 13.55 -2.20 -5.44
N PHE A 184 13.11 -2.47 -6.67
CA PHE A 184 12.63 -1.49 -7.66
C PHE A 184 11.16 -1.13 -7.48
N PHE A 185 10.79 -0.76 -6.26
CA PHE A 185 9.41 -0.53 -5.85
C PHE A 185 8.66 0.45 -6.76
N ASN A 186 9.32 1.55 -7.16
CA ASN A 186 8.70 2.60 -7.97
C ASN A 186 8.36 2.14 -9.39
N SER A 187 9.30 1.47 -10.07
CA SER A 187 9.11 0.97 -11.44
C SER A 187 8.05 -0.13 -11.50
N VAL A 188 8.03 -1.03 -10.50
CA VAL A 188 7.04 -2.12 -10.42
C VAL A 188 5.64 -1.58 -10.10
N ILE A 189 5.50 -0.66 -9.13
CA ILE A 189 4.19 -0.07 -8.81
C ILE A 189 3.68 0.80 -9.95
N GLY A 190 4.55 1.55 -10.63
CA GLY A 190 4.18 2.31 -11.81
C GLY A 190 3.61 1.41 -12.90
N LEU A 191 4.24 0.26 -13.14
CA LEU A 191 3.79 -0.71 -14.13
C LEU A 191 2.47 -1.40 -13.73
N LEU A 192 2.38 -1.92 -12.50
CA LEU A 192 1.16 -2.56 -11.99
C LEU A 192 -0.01 -1.58 -11.95
N GLY A 193 0.26 -0.34 -11.52
CA GLY A 193 -0.69 0.77 -11.51
C GLY A 193 -1.19 1.07 -12.92
N ALA A 194 -0.30 1.20 -13.91
CA ALA A 194 -0.70 1.40 -15.30
C ALA A 194 -1.57 0.24 -15.82
N ILE A 195 -1.12 -1.01 -15.66
CA ILE A 195 -1.87 -2.18 -16.13
C ILE A 195 -3.27 -2.25 -15.51
N ALA A 196 -3.42 -1.90 -14.24
CA ALA A 196 -4.71 -1.92 -13.55
C ALA A 196 -5.59 -0.68 -13.84
N PHE A 197 -4.98 0.48 -14.06
CA PHE A 197 -5.68 1.77 -14.05
C PHE A 197 -6.75 1.89 -15.13
N TRP A 198 -6.38 1.71 -16.41
CA TRP A 198 -7.38 1.83 -17.47
C TRP A 198 -8.50 0.79 -17.38
N PRO A 199 -8.24 -0.53 -17.33
CA PRO A 199 -9.33 -1.50 -17.34
C PRO A 199 -10.20 -1.42 -16.08
N LEU A 200 -9.60 -1.38 -14.89
CA LEU A 200 -10.34 -1.50 -13.63
C LEU A 200 -10.88 -0.17 -13.10
N THR A 201 -10.14 0.92 -13.29
CA THR A 201 -10.47 2.21 -12.66
C THR A 201 -11.24 3.14 -13.60
N VAL A 202 -11.04 3.00 -14.91
CA VAL A 202 -11.66 3.89 -15.91
C VAL A 202 -12.67 3.15 -16.77
N TYR A 203 -12.24 2.17 -17.56
CA TYR A 203 -13.06 1.51 -18.57
C TYR A 203 -14.27 0.79 -17.96
N PHE A 204 -14.06 -0.14 -17.02
CA PHE A 204 -15.18 -0.91 -16.46
C PHE A 204 -16.21 -0.02 -15.73
N PRO A 205 -15.83 0.93 -14.85
CA PRO A 205 -16.80 1.83 -14.24
C PRO A 205 -17.54 2.73 -15.24
N VAL A 206 -16.86 3.24 -16.27
CA VAL A 206 -17.48 4.08 -17.31
C VAL A 206 -18.50 3.28 -18.12
N GLU A 207 -18.14 2.08 -18.58
CA GLU A 207 -19.06 1.22 -19.33
C GLU A 207 -20.23 0.71 -18.46
N MET A 208 -19.97 0.42 -17.18
CA MET A 208 -21.01 0.10 -16.21
C MET A 208 -21.97 1.28 -16.02
N TYR A 209 -21.46 2.51 -15.90
CA TYR A 209 -22.30 3.70 -15.77
C TYR A 209 -23.14 3.95 -17.02
N ILE A 210 -22.56 3.86 -18.22
CA ILE A 210 -23.29 4.00 -19.49
C ILE A 210 -24.41 2.97 -19.58
N SER A 211 -24.14 1.72 -19.21
CA SER A 211 -25.10 0.62 -19.24
C SER A 211 -26.22 0.79 -18.21
N ARG A 212 -25.90 1.24 -16.99
CA ARG A 212 -26.86 1.44 -15.90
C ARG A 212 -27.73 2.67 -16.10
N ALA A 213 -27.14 3.78 -16.52
CA ALA A 213 -27.84 5.03 -16.81
C ALA A 213 -28.51 5.03 -18.19
N LYS A 214 -28.36 3.96 -18.98
CA LYS A 214 -28.93 3.79 -20.33
C LYS A 214 -28.65 5.00 -21.23
N ILE A 215 -27.42 5.49 -21.20
CA ILE A 215 -27.04 6.71 -21.92
C ILE A 215 -27.13 6.44 -23.43
N ARG A 216 -27.83 7.31 -24.15
CA ARG A 216 -27.95 7.23 -25.61
C ARG A 216 -26.57 7.35 -26.26
N LYS A 217 -26.21 6.38 -27.11
CA LYS A 217 -25.00 6.45 -27.94
C LYS A 217 -24.99 7.74 -28.75
N PHE A 218 -23.81 8.37 -28.87
CA PHE A 218 -23.61 9.69 -29.47
C PHE A 218 -24.24 10.88 -28.73
N SER A 219 -24.78 10.69 -27.53
CA SER A 219 -25.06 11.83 -26.63
C SER A 219 -23.76 12.53 -26.24
N VAL A 220 -23.83 13.83 -25.94
CA VAL A 220 -22.69 14.62 -25.43
C VAL A 220 -22.06 13.94 -24.21
N THR A 221 -22.87 13.44 -23.27
CA THR A 221 -22.38 12.71 -22.09
C THR A 221 -21.65 11.43 -22.48
N TRP A 222 -22.17 10.68 -23.46
CA TRP A 222 -21.52 9.46 -23.94
C TRP A 222 -20.19 9.78 -24.62
N MET A 223 -20.14 10.82 -25.47
CA MET A 223 -18.90 11.25 -26.13
C MET A 223 -17.84 11.69 -25.12
N TRP A 224 -18.20 12.47 -24.10
CA TRP A 224 -17.26 12.88 -23.04
C TRP A 224 -16.71 11.69 -22.26
N LEU A 225 -17.56 10.72 -21.91
CA LEU A 225 -17.13 9.51 -21.20
C LEU A 225 -16.19 8.64 -22.05
N GLN A 226 -16.42 8.54 -23.35
CA GLN A 226 -15.53 7.83 -24.27
C GLN A 226 -14.20 8.56 -24.46
N VAL A 227 -14.22 9.88 -24.65
CA VAL A 227 -13.00 10.71 -24.75
C VAL A 227 -12.15 10.59 -23.48
N LEU A 228 -12.78 10.64 -22.30
CA LEU A 228 -12.11 10.41 -21.02
C LEU A 228 -11.43 9.02 -20.99
N SER A 229 -12.17 7.97 -21.34
CA SER A 229 -11.65 6.59 -21.35
C SER A 229 -10.45 6.42 -22.28
N TRP A 230 -10.54 6.92 -23.53
CA TRP A 230 -9.46 6.86 -24.50
C TRP A 230 -8.24 7.69 -24.10
N THR A 231 -8.46 8.86 -23.49
CA THR A 231 -7.36 9.69 -22.96
C THR A 231 -6.62 8.95 -21.86
N CYS A 232 -7.34 8.39 -20.89
CA CYS A 232 -6.76 7.59 -19.82
C CYS A 232 -6.04 6.34 -20.35
N PHE A 233 -6.53 5.73 -21.44
CA PHE A 233 -5.84 4.61 -22.11
C PHE A 233 -4.47 5.03 -22.63
N ILE A 234 -4.39 6.16 -23.35
CA ILE A 234 -3.11 6.66 -23.89
C ILE A 234 -2.14 7.01 -22.75
N VAL A 235 -2.61 7.69 -21.71
CA VAL A 235 -1.79 8.00 -20.52
C VAL A 235 -1.27 6.72 -19.87
N THR A 236 -2.10 5.68 -19.80
CA THR A 236 -1.71 4.37 -19.27
C THR A 236 -0.59 3.73 -20.09
N LEU A 237 -0.68 3.76 -21.43
CA LEU A 237 0.36 3.21 -22.30
C LEU A 237 1.69 3.94 -22.10
N LEU A 238 1.65 5.28 -22.01
CA LEU A 238 2.85 6.09 -21.76
C LEU A 238 3.45 5.78 -20.38
N ALA A 239 2.63 5.68 -19.34
CA ALA A 239 3.06 5.33 -17.98
C ALA A 239 3.66 3.91 -17.92
N ALA A 240 3.07 2.95 -18.62
CA ALA A 240 3.58 1.59 -18.73
C ALA A 240 4.94 1.57 -19.43
N ALA A 241 5.08 2.29 -20.56
CA ALA A 241 6.35 2.40 -21.29
C ALA A 241 7.46 3.00 -20.41
N GLY A 242 7.18 4.10 -19.70
CA GLY A 242 8.11 4.72 -18.77
C GLY A 242 8.50 3.79 -17.61
N SER A 243 7.55 3.05 -17.06
CA SER A 243 7.80 2.08 -15.98
C SER A 243 8.62 0.88 -16.44
N ILE A 244 8.39 0.37 -17.66
CA ILE A 244 9.19 -0.69 -18.27
C ILE A 244 10.62 -0.20 -18.51
N GLN A 245 10.79 1.00 -19.07
CA GLN A 245 12.12 1.58 -19.27
C GLN A 245 12.88 1.75 -17.95
N GLY A 246 12.20 2.25 -16.91
CA GLY A 246 12.74 2.34 -15.55
C GLY A 246 13.19 0.97 -15.02
N LEU A 247 12.30 -0.04 -15.13
CA LEU A 247 12.58 -1.40 -14.69
C LEU A 247 13.77 -2.03 -15.42
N VAL A 248 13.91 -1.83 -16.73
CA VAL A 248 15.04 -2.36 -17.51
C VAL A 248 16.36 -1.73 -17.05
N LYS A 249 16.38 -0.41 -16.85
CA LYS A 249 17.58 0.32 -16.37
C LYS A 249 17.98 -0.11 -14.94
N ASP A 250 16.99 -0.28 -14.10
CA ASP A 250 17.12 -0.77 -12.72
C ASP A 250 17.67 -2.21 -12.68
N LEU A 251 17.16 -3.10 -13.53
CA LEU A 251 17.63 -4.49 -13.63
C LEU A 251 19.07 -4.58 -14.15
N GLN A 252 19.48 -3.72 -15.09
CA GLN A 252 20.85 -3.70 -15.61
C GLN A 252 21.89 -3.27 -14.56
N THR A 253 21.49 -2.46 -13.57
CA THR A 253 22.36 -1.99 -12.49
C THR A 253 22.30 -2.89 -11.25
N TYR A 254 21.36 -3.83 -11.20
CA TYR A 254 21.17 -4.71 -10.06
C TYR A 254 22.25 -5.79 -9.94
N LYS A 255 22.86 -5.89 -8.75
CA LYS A 255 23.64 -7.07 -8.35
C LYS A 255 22.90 -7.75 -7.19
N PRO A 256 22.32 -8.95 -7.40
CA PRO A 256 21.66 -9.65 -6.30
C PRO A 256 22.67 -9.97 -5.20
N PHE A 257 22.34 -9.59 -3.97
CA PHE A 257 23.10 -9.87 -2.74
C PHE A 257 24.51 -9.26 -2.63
N SER A 258 24.81 -8.13 -3.27
CA SER A 258 26.03 -7.39 -2.88
C SER A 258 25.80 -6.71 -1.53
N SER A 259 26.55 -7.13 -0.50
CA SER A 259 26.67 -6.38 0.74
C SER A 259 27.16 -4.97 0.43
N ALA A 260 26.41 -3.95 0.86
CA ALA A 260 26.93 -2.59 0.92
C ALA A 260 28.13 -2.62 1.87
N SER A 261 29.33 -2.63 1.29
CA SER A 261 30.61 -2.40 1.98
C SER A 261 30.84 -0.90 2.08
#